data_AF-A0A494RBW5-F1
#
_entry.id   AF-A0A494RBW5-F1
#
_cell.length_a   1.000
_cell.length_b   1.000
_cell.length_c   1.000
_cell.angle_alpha   90.00
_cell.angle_beta   90.00
_cell.angle_gamma   90.00
#
_symmetry.space_group_name_H-M   'P 1'
#
loop_
_entity.id
_entity.type
_entity.pdbx_description
1 polymer ?
#
loop_
_entity_poly.entity_id
_entity_poly.type
_entity_poly.pdbx_seq_one_letter_code
_entity_poly.pdbx_strand_id
1 'polypeptide(L)'
;MNRRIAPPQPFAPVDSTETAKALARGSAWAFWIWAGIGLMQAGLVWFHGDAAHQETRGATTGFMIVFAGFAILLGWMQWRRPNRILPGFGLAWALYELSALSVGLLVGAPLAAPGLPDWSIALAGAAMVLCLLLHIGGLRGAAALAQSAPTRPAGKP
;
A
#
# COMPACT_ATOMS: atom_id res chain seq x y z
N MET A 1 4.75 2.52 -33.23
CA MET A 1 5.19 2.96 -31.89
C MET A 1 4.44 2.16 -30.83
N ASN A 2 5.00 1.04 -30.37
CA ASN A 2 4.45 0.28 -29.24
C ASN A 2 4.75 1.05 -27.94
N ARG A 3 3.83 1.90 -27.49
CA ARG A 3 3.81 2.39 -26.11
C ARG A 3 3.53 1.20 -25.20
N ARG A 4 4.56 0.40 -24.91
CA ARG A 4 4.50 -0.55 -23.81
C ARG A 4 4.25 0.30 -22.57
N ILE A 5 3.11 0.06 -21.91
CA ILE A 5 2.83 0.58 -20.58
C ILE A 5 3.89 -0.07 -19.69
N ALA A 6 5.05 0.57 -19.59
CA ALA A 6 6.09 0.14 -18.67
C ALA A 6 5.48 0.29 -17.26
N PRO A 7 5.60 -0.73 -16.39
CA PRO A 7 5.16 -0.59 -15.01
C PRO A 7 5.82 0.65 -14.39
N PRO A 8 5.09 1.42 -13.56
CA PRO A 8 5.62 2.65 -12.97
C PRO A 8 6.89 2.33 -12.20
N GLN A 9 8.04 2.79 -12.69
CA GLN A 9 9.33 2.57 -12.04
C GLN A 9 9.52 3.63 -10.94
N PRO A 10 9.60 3.24 -9.66
CA PRO A 10 9.63 4.17 -8.53
C PRO A 10 10.71 5.24 -8.59
N PHE A 11 11.83 4.92 -9.25
CA PHE A 11 13.02 5.75 -9.35
C PHE A 11 13.24 6.36 -10.73
N ALA A 12 12.28 6.21 -11.65
CA ALA A 12 12.39 6.85 -12.97
C ALA A 12 12.51 8.38 -12.83
N PRO A 13 13.23 9.04 -13.75
CA PRO A 13 13.22 10.49 -13.89
C PRO A 13 11.80 11.03 -14.11
N VAL A 14 11.52 12.22 -13.58
CA VAL A 14 10.20 12.87 -13.67
C VAL A 14 10.27 13.97 -14.73
N ASP A 15 10.38 13.56 -16.00
CA ASP A 15 10.71 14.47 -17.10
C ASP A 15 9.47 15.10 -17.76
N SER A 16 8.28 14.65 -17.39
CA SER A 16 7.02 15.13 -17.97
C SER A 16 5.85 15.03 -17.00
N THR A 17 4.81 15.82 -17.25
CA THR A 17 3.54 15.78 -16.51
C THR A 17 2.88 14.39 -16.58
N GLU A 18 2.96 13.72 -17.73
CA GLU A 18 2.42 12.37 -17.90
C GLU A 18 3.19 11.35 -17.05
N THR A 19 4.53 11.44 -17.02
CA THR A 19 5.38 10.60 -16.16
C THR A 19 5.07 10.86 -14.68
N ALA A 20 4.94 12.13 -14.28
CA ALA A 20 4.61 12.52 -12.91
C ALA A 20 3.25 11.94 -12.47
N LYS A 21 2.24 11.97 -13.35
CA LYS A 21 0.91 11.40 -13.10
C LYS A 21 0.92 9.88 -13.04
N ALA A 22 1.66 9.22 -13.92
CA ALA A 22 1.82 7.77 -13.89
C ALA A 22 2.49 7.31 -12.59
N LEU A 23 3.55 8.01 -12.15
CA LEU A 23 4.21 7.75 -10.87
C LEU A 23 3.28 8.00 -9.69
N ALA A 24 2.56 9.13 -9.67
CA ALA A 24 1.60 9.46 -8.61
C ALA A 24 0.51 8.39 -8.47
N ARG A 25 0.03 7.83 -9.60
CA ARG A 25 -0.92 6.71 -9.65
C ARG A 25 -0.29 5.37 -9.27
N GLY A 26 1.03 5.22 -9.30
CA GLY A 26 1.73 4.03 -8.79
C GLY A 26 1.39 3.73 -7.33
N SER A 27 1.17 4.76 -6.52
CA SER A 27 0.72 4.60 -5.13
C SER A 27 -0.67 3.95 -5.00
N ALA A 28 -1.55 4.09 -6.00
CA ALA A 28 -2.82 3.39 -5.99
C ALA A 28 -2.65 1.86 -6.09
N TRP A 29 -1.69 1.42 -6.91
CA TRP A 29 -1.33 0.00 -7.01
C TRP A 29 -0.79 -0.55 -5.69
N ALA A 30 -0.01 0.24 -4.94
CA ALA A 30 0.45 -0.16 -3.61
C ALA A 30 -0.73 -0.46 -2.67
N PHE A 31 -1.73 0.43 -2.63
CA PHE A 31 -2.93 0.22 -1.83
C PHE A 31 -3.74 -1.01 -2.27
N TRP A 32 -3.85 -1.26 -3.57
CA TRP A 32 -4.55 -2.46 -4.07
C TRP A 32 -3.79 -3.76 -3.83
N ILE A 33 -2.45 -3.74 -3.89
CA ILE A 33 -1.61 -4.87 -3.49
C ILE A 33 -1.81 -5.16 -2.01
N TRP A 34 -1.76 -4.14 -1.16
CA TRP A 34 -2.03 -4.28 0.27
C TRP A 34 -3.42 -4.88 0.53
N ALA A 35 -4.45 -4.39 -0.16
CA ALA A 35 -5.78 -4.97 -0.09
C ALA A 35 -5.83 -6.44 -0.53
N GLY A 36 -5.16 -6.78 -1.64
CA GLY A 36 -5.09 -8.15 -2.15
C GLY A 36 -4.46 -9.11 -1.14
N ILE A 37 -3.36 -8.70 -0.49
CA ILE A 37 -2.73 -9.49 0.58
C ILE A 37 -3.68 -9.64 1.77
N GLY A 38 -4.36 -8.56 2.19
CA GLY A 38 -5.33 -8.62 3.28
C GLY A 38 -6.50 -9.57 2.99
N LEU A 39 -7.05 -9.54 1.78
CA LEU A 39 -8.12 -10.46 1.36
C LEU A 39 -7.63 -11.90 1.26
N MET A 40 -6.42 -12.11 0.75
CA MET A 40 -5.79 -13.44 0.72
C MET A 40 -5.64 -13.99 2.15
N GLN A 41 -5.09 -13.19 3.07
CA GLN A 41 -4.95 -13.57 4.48
C GLN A 41 -6.30 -13.83 5.16
N ALA A 42 -7.31 -13.01 4.88
CA ALA A 42 -8.68 -13.22 5.36
C ALA A 42 -9.22 -14.58 4.91
N GLY A 43 -9.00 -14.93 3.63
CA GLY A 43 -9.35 -16.22 3.06
C GLY A 43 -8.59 -17.37 3.71
N LEU A 44 -7.29 -17.22 3.95
CA LEU A 44 -6.49 -18.23 4.65
C LEU A 44 -7.04 -18.51 6.06
N VAL A 45 -7.34 -17.47 6.85
CA VAL A 45 -7.91 -17.65 8.19
C VAL A 45 -9.29 -18.31 8.11
N TRP A 46 -10.14 -17.89 7.18
CA TRP A 46 -11.50 -18.39 7.09
C TRP A 46 -11.57 -19.87 6.66
N PHE A 47 -10.83 -20.23 5.61
CA PHE A 47 -10.90 -21.54 4.97
C PHE A 47 -9.88 -22.55 5.50
N HIS A 48 -8.72 -22.08 5.99
CA HIS A 48 -7.61 -22.93 6.44
C HIS A 48 -7.22 -22.75 7.91
N GLY A 49 -7.94 -21.91 8.66
CA GLY A 49 -7.71 -21.77 10.10
C GLY A 49 -7.88 -23.11 10.82
N ASP A 50 -7.03 -23.37 11.81
CA ASP A 50 -7.11 -24.55 12.67
C ASP A 50 -8.28 -24.45 13.68
N ALA A 51 -8.72 -25.59 14.22
CA ALA A 51 -9.71 -25.69 15.29
C ALA A 51 -9.28 -24.94 16.57
N ALA A 52 -7.96 -24.84 16.81
CA ALA A 52 -7.39 -24.09 17.93
C ALA A 52 -7.73 -22.58 17.92
N HIS A 53 -8.16 -22.03 16.78
CA HIS A 53 -8.39 -20.59 16.60
C HIS A 53 -9.83 -20.23 16.20
N GLN A 54 -10.80 -21.13 16.46
CA GLN A 54 -12.20 -20.91 16.07
C GLN A 54 -12.81 -19.66 16.70
N GLU A 55 -12.50 -19.40 17.97
CA GLU A 55 -13.05 -18.26 18.72
C GLU A 55 -12.61 -16.90 18.15
N THR A 56 -11.39 -16.83 17.59
CA THR A 56 -10.83 -15.61 17.01
C THR A 56 -11.04 -15.51 15.50
N ARG A 57 -11.43 -16.59 14.82
CA ARG A 57 -11.52 -16.67 13.35
C ARG A 57 -12.35 -15.53 12.76
N GLY A 58 -13.57 -15.34 13.26
CA GLY A 58 -14.48 -14.31 12.76
C GLY A 58 -13.91 -12.90 12.93
N ALA A 59 -13.31 -12.62 14.09
CA ALA A 59 -12.71 -11.32 14.38
C ALA A 59 -11.49 -11.04 13.49
N THR A 60 -10.57 -12.01 13.36
CA THR A 60 -9.37 -11.88 12.51
C THR A 60 -9.74 -11.71 11.03
N THR A 61 -10.64 -12.53 10.50
CA THR A 61 -11.12 -12.42 9.12
C THR A 61 -11.83 -11.07 8.89
N GLY A 62 -12.71 -10.67 9.80
CA GLY A 62 -13.43 -9.41 9.71
C GLY A 62 -12.51 -8.19 9.71
N PHE A 63 -11.51 -8.18 10.59
CA PHE A 63 -10.48 -7.14 10.64
C PHE A 63 -9.75 -7.00 9.29
N MET A 64 -9.28 -8.11 8.73
CA MET A 64 -8.56 -8.12 7.44
C MET A 64 -9.44 -7.62 6.28
N ILE A 65 -10.73 -8.00 6.25
CA ILE A 65 -11.68 -7.52 5.25
C ILE A 65 -11.90 -6.01 5.35
N VAL A 66 -12.06 -5.48 6.57
CA VAL A 66 -12.24 -4.03 6.78
C VAL A 66 -11.01 -3.26 6.31
N PHE A 67 -9.81 -3.70 6.69
CA PHE A 67 -8.56 -3.08 6.25
C PHE A 67 -8.36 -3.16 4.74
N ALA A 68 -8.68 -4.31 4.12
CA ALA A 68 -8.63 -4.43 2.67
C ALA A 68 -9.62 -3.49 1.97
N GLY A 69 -10.85 -3.37 2.49
CA GLY A 69 -11.83 -2.42 1.99
C GLY A 69 -11.35 -0.96 2.09
N PHE A 70 -10.74 -0.60 3.22
CA PHE A 70 -10.13 0.71 3.42
C PHE A 70 -8.99 0.96 2.40
N ALA A 71 -8.10 -0.01 2.22
CA ALA A 71 -7.03 0.06 1.24
C ALA A 71 -7.55 0.20 -0.20
N ILE A 72 -8.59 -0.54 -0.58
CA ILE A 72 -9.26 -0.39 -1.90
C ILE A 72 -9.76 1.04 -2.10
N LEU A 73 -10.43 1.61 -1.09
CA LEU A 73 -10.94 2.97 -1.12
C LEU A 73 -9.81 3.99 -1.29
N LEU A 74 -8.73 3.88 -0.52
CA LEU A 74 -7.55 4.75 -0.65
C LEU A 74 -6.90 4.64 -2.02
N GLY A 75 -6.74 3.41 -2.54
CA GLY A 75 -6.22 3.18 -3.88
C GLY A 75 -7.09 3.82 -4.97
N TRP A 76 -8.41 3.68 -4.85
CA TRP A 76 -9.35 4.33 -5.77
C TRP A 76 -9.28 5.86 -5.71
N MET A 77 -9.24 6.44 -4.49
CA MET A 77 -9.08 7.88 -4.29
C MET A 77 -7.79 8.39 -4.93
N GLN A 78 -6.67 7.70 -4.71
CA GLN A 78 -5.38 8.03 -5.29
C GLN A 78 -5.37 7.90 -6.83
N TRP A 79 -6.07 6.91 -7.37
CA TRP A 79 -6.18 6.72 -8.81
C TRP A 79 -6.95 7.85 -9.50
N ARG A 80 -8.09 8.23 -8.90
CA ARG A 80 -8.99 9.29 -9.40
C ARG A 80 -8.37 10.67 -9.26
N ARG A 81 -7.79 10.98 -8.10
CA ARG A 81 -7.21 12.29 -7.78
C ARG A 81 -5.86 12.12 -7.06
N PRO A 82 -4.77 11.93 -7.83
CA PRO A 82 -3.44 11.76 -7.25
C PRO A 82 -3.07 12.97 -6.39
N ASN A 83 -2.69 12.71 -5.14
CA ASN A 83 -2.24 13.73 -4.20
C ASN A 83 -1.02 13.22 -3.42
N ARG A 84 -0.39 14.11 -2.64
CA ARG A 84 0.81 13.80 -1.84
C ARG A 84 0.51 13.18 -0.48
N ILE A 85 -0.72 13.33 0.02
CA ILE A 85 -1.10 12.89 1.37
C ILE A 85 -1.19 11.37 1.42
N LEU A 86 -1.87 10.75 0.44
CA LEU A 86 -2.07 9.30 0.43
C LEU A 86 -0.75 8.51 0.28
N PRO A 87 0.18 8.83 -0.65
CA PRO A 87 1.49 8.19 -0.67
C PRO A 87 2.28 8.40 0.63
N GLY A 88 2.17 9.57 1.27
CA GLY A 88 2.81 9.83 2.56
C GLY A 88 2.26 8.95 3.68
N PHE A 89 0.93 8.81 3.77
CA PHE A 89 0.28 7.87 4.68
C PHE A 89 0.71 6.43 4.42
N GLY A 90 0.66 5.99 3.16
CA GLY A 90 1.05 4.62 2.79
C GLY A 90 2.52 4.32 3.09
N LEU A 91 3.41 5.30 2.93
CA LEU A 91 4.82 5.17 3.31
C LEU A 91 4.98 4.98 4.83
N ALA A 92 4.31 5.81 5.64
CA ALA A 92 4.34 5.70 7.09
C ALA A 92 3.78 4.36 7.56
N TRP A 93 2.68 3.90 6.96
CA TRP A 93 2.07 2.61 7.24
C TRP A 93 3.02 1.44 6.89
N ALA A 94 3.60 1.46 5.69
CA ALA A 94 4.51 0.40 5.27
C ALA A 94 5.76 0.31 6.15
N LEU A 95 6.31 1.46 6.57
CA LEU A 95 7.43 1.50 7.51
C LEU A 95 7.04 0.98 8.89
N TYR A 96 5.84 1.31 9.38
CA TYR A 96 5.32 0.78 10.63
C TYR A 96 5.21 -0.75 10.59
N GLU A 97 4.59 -1.31 9.56
CA GLU A 97 4.42 -2.77 9.39
C GLU A 97 5.76 -3.50 9.30
N LEU A 98 6.70 -2.98 8.49
CA LEU A 98 8.04 -3.57 8.38
C LEU A 98 8.84 -3.46 9.67
N SER A 99 8.66 -2.39 10.43
CA SER A 99 9.30 -2.22 11.74
C SER A 99 8.69 -3.17 12.78
N ALA A 100 7.37 -3.31 12.79
CA ALA A 100 6.66 -4.25 13.67
C ALA A 100 7.08 -5.69 13.40
N LEU A 101 7.17 -6.08 12.12
CA LEU A 101 7.71 -7.37 11.70
C LEU A 101 9.15 -7.57 12.18
N SER A 102 10.01 -6.56 11.98
CA SER A 102 11.43 -6.62 12.37
C SER A 102 11.62 -6.77 13.88
N VAL A 103 10.86 -6.00 14.67
CA VAL A 103 10.86 -6.08 16.14
C VAL A 103 10.34 -7.44 16.59
N GLY A 104 9.25 -7.93 16.00
CA GLY A 104 8.70 -9.25 16.31
C GLY A 104 9.70 -10.37 16.08
N LEU A 105 10.46 -10.31 14.98
CA LEU A 105 11.56 -11.24 14.68
C LEU A 105 12.67 -11.16 15.73
N LEU A 106 13.05 -9.95 16.14
CA LEU A 106 14.13 -9.72 17.11
C LEU A 106 13.80 -10.27 18.50
N VAL A 107 12.54 -10.14 18.93
CA VAL A 107 12.10 -10.56 20.27
C VAL A 107 11.48 -11.97 20.30
N GLY A 108 11.38 -12.63 19.14
CA GLY A 108 10.73 -13.94 19.02
C GLY A 108 9.24 -13.91 19.31
N ALA A 109 8.56 -12.79 19.04
CA ALA A 109 7.11 -12.69 19.22
C ALA A 109 6.36 -13.45 18.12
N PRO A 110 5.13 -13.94 18.41
CA PRO A 110 4.24 -14.42 17.36
C PRO A 110 4.00 -13.33 16.31
N LEU A 111 4.35 -13.64 15.06
CA LEU A 111 4.32 -12.68 13.95
C LEU A 111 3.01 -12.74 13.15
N ALA A 112 2.40 -13.92 13.08
CA ALA A 112 1.14 -14.12 12.39
C ALA A 112 -0.03 -13.82 13.33
N ALA A 113 -1.09 -13.24 12.78
CA ALA A 113 -2.38 -13.26 13.45
C ALA A 113 -2.81 -14.74 13.66
N PRO A 114 -3.54 -15.04 14.75
CA PRO A 114 -4.02 -16.39 15.02
C PRO A 114 -4.73 -17.01 13.81
N GLY A 115 -4.32 -18.22 13.42
CA GLY A 115 -4.86 -18.96 12.28
C GLY A 115 -4.23 -18.65 10.91
N LEU A 116 -3.22 -17.76 10.83
CA LEU A 116 -2.43 -17.59 9.61
C LEU A 116 -1.22 -18.53 9.56
N PRO A 117 -0.88 -19.06 8.37
CA PRO A 117 0.35 -19.82 8.20
C PRO A 117 1.57 -18.89 8.10
N ASP A 118 2.70 -19.29 8.67
CA ASP A 118 3.91 -18.44 8.78
C ASP A 118 4.45 -17.95 7.44
N TRP A 119 4.35 -18.76 6.38
CA TRP A 119 4.80 -18.35 5.05
C TRP A 119 4.07 -17.10 4.53
N SER A 120 2.82 -16.89 4.97
CA SER A 120 2.02 -15.73 4.56
C SER A 120 2.58 -14.42 5.12
N ILE A 121 3.37 -14.48 6.20
CA ILE A 121 4.05 -13.34 6.81
C ILE A 121 5.19 -12.87 5.91
N ALA A 122 5.99 -13.81 5.40
CA ALA A 122 7.07 -13.48 4.46
C ALA A 122 6.52 -12.85 3.19
N LEU A 123 5.40 -13.36 2.67
CA LEU A 123 4.72 -12.78 1.52
C LEU A 123 4.18 -11.37 1.81
N ALA A 124 3.57 -11.15 2.97
CA ALA A 124 3.09 -9.83 3.39
C ALA A 124 4.24 -8.83 3.55
N GLY A 125 5.37 -9.25 4.14
CA GLY A 125 6.58 -8.45 4.25
C GLY A 125 7.15 -8.05 2.88
N ALA A 126 7.25 -9.01 1.95
CA ALA A 126 7.70 -8.74 0.58
C ALA A 126 6.76 -7.77 -0.16
N ALA A 127 5.45 -7.96 -0.02
CA ALA A 127 4.46 -7.06 -0.58
C ALA A 127 4.58 -5.65 0.03
N MET A 128 4.86 -5.54 1.32
CA MET A 128 5.01 -4.25 1.99
C MET A 128 6.26 -3.49 1.53
N VAL A 129 7.37 -4.19 1.25
CA VAL A 129 8.54 -3.59 0.60
C VAL A 129 8.18 -3.05 -0.79
N LEU A 130 7.43 -3.82 -1.59
CA LEU A 130 6.96 -3.36 -2.89
C LEU A 130 6.04 -2.12 -2.76
N CYS A 131 5.11 -2.13 -1.81
CA CYS A 131 4.23 -1.00 -1.51
C CYS A 131 5.03 0.25 -1.13
N LEU A 132 6.06 0.09 -0.27
CA LEU A 132 6.96 1.17 0.12
C LEU A 132 7.59 1.84 -1.11
N LEU A 133 8.16 1.03 -2.02
CA LEU A 133 8.76 1.54 -3.26
C LEU A 133 7.74 2.29 -4.14
N LEU A 134 6.55 1.72 -4.31
CA LEU A 134 5.47 2.35 -5.08
C LEU A 134 4.97 3.65 -4.44
N HIS A 135 4.92 3.74 -3.11
CA HIS A 135 4.59 4.98 -2.39
C HIS A 135 5.67 6.05 -2.54
N ILE A 136 6.97 5.67 -2.54
CA ILE A 136 8.08 6.59 -2.84
C ILE A 136 7.92 7.18 -4.25
N GLY A 137 7.69 6.34 -5.25
CA GLY A 137 7.40 6.80 -6.62
C GLY A 137 6.17 7.69 -6.68
N GLY A 138 5.11 7.30 -5.96
CA GLY A 138 3.88 8.07 -5.80
C GLY A 138 4.09 9.47 -5.25
N LEU A 139 4.89 9.59 -4.20
CA LEU A 139 5.19 10.86 -3.55
C LEU A 139 6.02 11.76 -4.45
N ARG A 140 7.04 11.21 -5.14
CA ARG A 140 7.85 11.94 -6.14
C ARG A 140 6.98 12.49 -7.26
N GLY A 141 6.10 11.65 -7.83
CA GLY A 141 5.17 12.06 -8.88
C GLY A 141 4.19 13.15 -8.41
N ALA A 142 3.61 12.98 -7.23
CA ALA A 142 2.69 13.96 -6.65
C ALA A 142 3.37 15.31 -6.34
N ALA A 143 4.62 15.28 -5.88
CA ALA A 143 5.39 16.49 -5.61
C ALA A 143 5.70 17.27 -6.89
N ALA A 144 6.09 16.59 -7.96
CA ALA A 144 6.32 17.22 -9.26
C ALA A 144 5.05 17.87 -9.82
N LEU A 145 3.91 17.17 -9.75
CA LEU A 145 2.62 17.74 -10.16
C LEU A 145 2.24 19.00 -9.37
N ALA A 146 2.57 19.06 -8.07
CA ALA A 146 2.29 20.22 -7.23
C ALA A 146 3.16 21.43 -7.61
N GLN A 147 4.41 21.21 -8.03
CA GLN A 147 5.32 22.27 -8.48
C GLN A 147 4.92 22.84 -9.85
N SER A 148 4.31 22.03 -10.71
CA SER A 148 3.82 22.46 -12.03
C SER A 148 2.43 23.13 -11.99
N ALA A 149 1.76 23.16 -10.83
CA ALA A 149 0.46 23.82 -10.69
C ALA A 149 0.66 25.35 -10.72
N PRO A 150 -0.07 26.11 -11.56
CA PRO A 150 0.06 27.56 -11.59
C PRO A 150 -0.28 28.14 -10.22
N THR A 151 0.63 28.93 -9.66
CA THR A 151 0.36 29.74 -8.47
C THR A 151 -0.78 30.69 -8.82
N ARG A 152 -1.93 30.53 -8.16
CA ARG A 152 -3.06 31.45 -8.29
C ARG A 152 -2.54 32.84 -7.91
N PRO A 153 -2.60 33.86 -8.79
CA PRO A 153 -2.13 35.20 -8.43
C PRO A 153 -2.87 35.63 -7.17
N ALA A 154 -2.11 36.07 -6.17
CA ALA A 154 -2.66 36.60 -4.94
C ALA A 154 -3.60 37.75 -5.31
N GLY A 155 -4.91 37.49 -5.25
CA GLY A 155 -5.90 38.55 -5.29
C GLY A 155 -5.60 39.43 -4.10
N LYS A 156 -5.07 40.64 -4.35
CA LYS A 156 -5.02 41.68 -3.33
C LYS A 156 -6.47 42.01 -2.94
N PRO A 157 -6.76 42.19 -1.64
CA PRO A 157 -8.04 42.73 -1.21
C PRO A 157 -8.27 44.14 -1.77
#